data_AF-A0AAV8GZV7-F1
#
_entry.id   AF-A0AAV8GZV7-F1
#
_cell.length_a   1.000
_cell.length_b   1.000
_cell.length_c   1.000
_cell.angle_alpha   90.00
_cell.angle_beta   90.00
_cell.angle_gamma   90.00
#
_symmetry.space_group_name_H-M   'P 1'
#
loop_
_entity.id
_entity.type
_entity.pdbx_description
1 polymer ?
#
loop_
_entity_poly.entity_id
_entity_poly.type
_entity_poly.pdbx_seq_one_letter_code
_entity_poly.pdbx_strand_id
1 'polypeptide(L)'
;MEASGKEATSNGWWDPQSESESSTALVGVGKHRISVQLKRLQLETRFLEEELQELEKTDKVSAGLQESIYKIESCPDPLLPITTGPANPIWDQWFERPKQKHRCRCWLF
;
A
#
# COMPACT_ATOMS: atom_id res chain seq x y z
N MET A 1 38.71 -57.92 -16.61
CA MET A 1 39.51 -56.96 -15.81
C MET A 1 40.34 -56.18 -16.80
N GLU A 2 40.19 -54.90 -17.07
CA GLU A 2 39.36 -53.83 -16.53
C GLU A 2 38.95 -52.94 -17.71
N ALA A 3 37.72 -52.45 -17.70
CA ALA A 3 37.33 -51.27 -18.46
C ALA A 3 36.76 -50.28 -17.44
N SER A 4 37.54 -49.24 -17.15
CA SER A 4 37.17 -48.09 -16.31
C SER A 4 38.05 -46.95 -16.81
N GLY A 5 37.58 -46.02 -17.64
CA GLY A 5 36.38 -45.22 -17.42
C GLY A 5 36.82 -43.94 -16.71
N LYS A 6 37.31 -42.94 -17.46
CA LYS A 6 37.49 -41.56 -16.98
C LYS A 6 37.25 -40.57 -18.11
N GLU A 7 35.98 -40.30 -18.36
CA GLU A 7 35.53 -39.08 -19.01
C GLU A 7 35.51 -38.01 -17.90
N ALA A 8 36.54 -37.17 -17.85
CA ALA A 8 36.60 -36.04 -16.94
C ALA A 8 36.09 -34.80 -17.68
N THR A 9 34.82 -34.52 -17.40
CA THR A 9 34.07 -33.31 -17.75
C THR A 9 34.87 -32.04 -17.48
N SER A 10 35.07 -31.23 -18.53
CA SER A 10 35.43 -29.83 -18.40
C SER A 10 34.21 -29.05 -17.91
N ASN A 11 34.07 -28.95 -16.59
CA ASN A 11 33.17 -27.98 -15.98
C ASN A 11 33.94 -26.66 -15.83
N GLY A 12 33.67 -25.73 -16.74
CA GLY A 12 34.12 -24.35 -16.66
C GLY A 12 33.67 -23.72 -15.34
N TRP A 13 34.57 -23.75 -14.36
CA TRP A 13 34.46 -23.02 -13.12
C TRP A 13 34.82 -21.56 -13.42
N TRP A 14 33.85 -20.67 -13.27
CA TRP A 14 34.09 -19.24 -13.32
C TRP A 14 34.93 -18.87 -12.11
N ASP A 15 36.25 -18.72 -12.28
CA ASP A 15 37.14 -18.18 -11.25
C ASP A 15 36.85 -16.68 -11.07
N PRO A 16 36.41 -16.20 -9.88
CA PRO A 16 36.14 -14.78 -9.66
C PRO A 16 37.40 -13.92 -9.40
N GLN A 17 38.59 -14.40 -9.78
CA GLN A 17 39.86 -13.70 -9.53
C GLN A 17 40.67 -13.53 -10.82
N SER A 18 40.25 -12.58 -11.65
CA SER A 18 41.15 -11.90 -12.59
C SER A 18 40.82 -10.41 -12.62
N GLU A 19 41.25 -9.68 -11.58
CA GLU A 19 41.30 -8.22 -11.61
C GLU A 19 42.53 -7.79 -12.40
N SER A 20 42.34 -7.47 -13.68
CA SER A 20 43.30 -6.68 -14.45
C SER A 20 43.16 -5.22 -14.05
N GLU A 21 44.21 -4.69 -13.44
CA GLU A 21 44.39 -3.28 -13.08
C GLU A 21 44.40 -2.39 -14.34
N SER A 22 43.24 -1.90 -14.75
CA SER A 22 43.14 -0.72 -15.61
C SER A 22 41.71 -0.17 -15.57
N SER A 23 41.53 1.07 -15.09
CA SER A 23 40.26 1.82 -14.99
C SER A 23 39.48 1.75 -13.66
N THR A 24 40.11 2.13 -12.54
CA THR A 24 39.46 2.15 -11.21
C THR A 24 38.40 3.24 -11.00
N ALA A 25 38.30 4.27 -11.85
CA ALA A 25 37.34 5.37 -11.66
C ALA A 25 35.96 5.15 -12.34
N LEU A 26 35.90 4.48 -13.50
CA LEU A 26 34.63 4.24 -14.23
C LEU A 26 33.90 2.97 -13.75
N VAL A 27 34.64 2.01 -13.21
CA VAL A 27 34.14 0.71 -12.72
C VAL A 27 33.32 0.86 -11.42
N GLY A 28 33.56 1.91 -10.64
CA GLY A 28 32.79 2.20 -9.41
C GLY A 28 31.33 2.55 -9.69
N VAL A 29 31.05 3.51 -10.58
CA VAL A 29 29.69 4.06 -10.77
C VAL A 29 28.69 3.00 -11.25
N GLY A 30 29.10 2.12 -12.16
CA GLY A 30 28.27 1.01 -12.64
C GLY A 30 27.96 -0.03 -11.55
N LYS A 31 28.96 -0.38 -10.73
CA LYS A 31 28.80 -1.30 -9.59
C LYS A 31 27.82 -0.74 -8.57
N HIS A 32 27.95 0.53 -8.20
CA HIS A 32 27.00 1.18 -7.28
C HIS A 32 25.58 1.21 -7.83
N ARG A 33 25.40 1.50 -9.14
CA ARG A 33 24.08 1.47 -9.78
C ARG A 33 23.42 0.10 -9.65
N ILE A 34 24.16 -0.95 -9.97
CA ILE A 34 23.65 -2.33 -9.88
C ILE A 34 23.35 -2.69 -8.43
N SER A 35 24.24 -2.37 -7.48
CA SER A 35 24.03 -2.66 -6.06
C SER A 35 22.83 -1.92 -5.48
N VAL A 36 22.57 -0.67 -5.87
CA VAL A 36 21.39 0.09 -5.43
C VAL A 36 20.10 -0.53 -5.96
N GLN A 37 20.07 -0.91 -7.24
CA GLN A 37 18.90 -1.59 -7.81
C GLN A 37 18.66 -2.95 -7.17
N LEU A 38 19.71 -3.72 -6.91
CA LEU A 38 19.62 -4.99 -6.19
C LEU A 38 19.05 -4.81 -4.78
N LYS A 39 19.58 -3.85 -4.01
CA LYS A 39 19.07 -3.54 -2.68
C LYS A 39 17.60 -3.12 -2.71
N ARG A 40 17.19 -2.31 -3.69
CA ARG A 40 15.79 -1.93 -3.87
C ARG A 40 14.91 -3.16 -4.09
N LEU A 41 15.30 -4.05 -5.01
CA LEU A 41 14.54 -5.27 -5.30
C LEU A 41 14.47 -6.19 -4.08
N GLN A 42 15.57 -6.34 -3.33
CA GLN A 42 15.58 -7.12 -2.11
C GLN A 42 14.61 -6.58 -1.05
N LEU A 43 14.51 -5.25 -0.91
CA LEU A 43 13.54 -4.63 -0.01
C LEU A 43 12.11 -4.83 -0.50
N GLU A 44 11.87 -4.71 -1.81
CA GLU A 44 10.56 -4.92 -2.42
C GLU A 44 10.09 -6.37 -2.25
N THR A 45 10.97 -7.35 -2.45
CA THR A 45 10.69 -8.76 -2.15
C THR A 45 10.34 -8.96 -0.68
N ARG A 46 11.14 -8.41 0.24
CA ARG A 46 10.87 -8.54 1.68
C ARG A 46 9.53 -7.93 2.08
N PHE A 47 9.21 -6.75 1.55
CA PHE A 47 7.95 -6.07 1.84
C PHE A 47 6.75 -6.88 1.34
N LEU A 48 6.84 -7.45 0.13
CA LEU A 48 5.78 -8.29 -0.42
C LEU A 48 5.60 -9.59 0.38
N GLU A 49 6.69 -10.19 0.87
CA GLU A 49 6.62 -11.36 1.75
C GLU A 49 5.93 -11.03 3.09
N GLU A 50 6.26 -9.88 3.68
CA GLU A 50 5.60 -9.37 4.90
C GLU A 50 4.11 -9.13 4.66
N GLU A 51 3.73 -8.45 3.58
CA GLU A 51 2.33 -8.18 3.20
C GLU A 51 1.53 -9.47 2.95
N LEU A 52 2.12 -10.45 2.25
CA LEU A 52 1.48 -11.75 2.05
C LEU A 52 1.22 -12.48 3.38
N GLN A 53 2.18 -12.42 4.31
CA GLN A 53 2.00 -13.00 5.64
C GLN A 53 0.89 -12.29 6.43
N GLU A 54 0.72 -10.98 6.26
CA GLU A 54 -0.40 -10.25 6.85
C GLU A 54 -1.73 -10.66 6.21
N LEU A 55 -1.80 -10.72 4.87
CA LEU A 55 -3.00 -11.14 4.13
C LEU A 55 -3.46 -12.54 4.51
N GLU A 56 -2.54 -13.48 4.75
CA GLU A 56 -2.88 -14.84 5.21
C GLU A 56 -3.55 -14.83 6.60
N LYS A 57 -3.22 -13.85 7.46
CA LYS A 57 -3.83 -13.68 8.78
C LYS A 57 -5.15 -12.92 8.72
N THR A 58 -5.43 -12.19 7.63
CA THR A 58 -6.68 -11.43 7.52
C THR A 58 -7.88 -12.34 7.31
N ASP A 59 -8.98 -12.01 7.99
CA ASP A 59 -10.24 -12.71 7.81
C ASP A 59 -10.84 -12.43 6.42
N LYS A 60 -11.74 -13.33 5.99
CA LYS A 60 -12.46 -13.17 4.73
C LYS A 60 -13.18 -11.83 4.70
N VAL A 61 -13.06 -11.13 3.56
CA VAL A 61 -13.75 -9.86 3.31
C VAL A 61 -15.27 -9.98 3.54
N SER A 62 -15.86 -11.15 3.23
CA SER A 62 -17.28 -11.41 3.49
C SER A 62 -17.67 -11.27 4.96
N ALA A 63 -16.80 -11.68 5.89
CA ALA A 63 -17.05 -11.58 7.33
C ALA A 63 -16.95 -10.12 7.80
N GLY A 64 -15.88 -9.41 7.42
CA GLY A 64 -15.71 -8.00 7.76
C GLY A 64 -16.80 -7.09 7.15
N LEU A 65 -17.29 -7.44 5.96
CA LEU A 65 -18.38 -6.72 5.30
C LEU A 65 -19.72 -6.92 6.03
N GLN A 66 -20.04 -8.14 6.48
CA GLN A 66 -21.26 -8.40 7.24
C GLN A 66 -21.30 -7.62 8.56
N GLU A 67 -20.18 -7.55 9.28
CA GLU A 67 -20.08 -6.73 10.49
C GLU A 67 -20.28 -5.23 10.17
N SER A 68 -19.71 -4.77 9.06
CA SER A 68 -19.84 -3.39 8.61
C SER A 68 -21.29 -3.04 8.26
N ILE A 69 -21.98 -3.92 7.52
CA ILE A 69 -23.41 -3.75 7.19
C ILE A 69 -24.23 -3.70 8.49
N TYR A 70 -24.02 -4.63 9.42
CA TYR A 70 -24.71 -4.63 10.71
C TYR A 70 -24.52 -3.32 11.48
N LYS A 71 -23.29 -2.78 11.53
CA LYS A 71 -23.00 -1.48 12.17
C LYS A 71 -23.71 -0.33 11.46
N ILE A 72 -23.73 -0.32 10.13
CA ILE A 72 -24.41 0.72 9.34
C ILE A 72 -25.93 0.65 9.54
N GLU A 73 -26.51 -0.55 9.57
CA GLU A 73 -27.96 -0.74 9.71
C GLU A 73 -28.45 -0.50 11.16
N SER A 74 -27.60 -0.75 12.16
CA SER A 74 -27.98 -0.62 13.57
C SER A 74 -28.06 0.82 14.07
N CYS A 75 -27.41 1.77 13.40
CA CYS A 75 -27.46 3.19 13.75
C CYS A 75 -28.14 3.99 12.62
N PRO A 76 -29.35 4.54 12.83
CA PRO A 76 -30.02 5.31 11.80
C PRO A 76 -29.23 6.59 11.49
N ASP A 77 -28.86 6.78 10.23
CA ASP A 77 -28.15 7.98 9.79
C ASP A 77 -29.10 9.19 9.80
N PRO A 78 -28.88 10.19 10.67
CA PRO A 78 -29.73 11.38 10.80
C PRO A 78 -29.84 12.23 9.52
N LEU A 79 -28.95 12.04 8.54
CA LEU A 79 -29.00 12.69 7.23
C LEU A 79 -29.82 11.91 6.19
N LEU A 80 -30.18 10.65 6.48
CA LEU A 80 -30.96 9.83 5.57
C LEU A 80 -32.47 9.92 5.89
N PRO A 81 -33.34 9.96 4.86
CA PRO A 81 -34.79 10.12 5.04
C PRO A 81 -35.50 8.98 5.80
N ILE A 82 -34.79 7.91 6.15
CA ILE A 82 -35.32 6.68 6.78
C ILE A 82 -34.93 6.64 8.27
N THR A 83 -34.86 7.79 8.94
CA THR A 83 -34.63 7.81 10.39
C THR A 83 -35.93 7.51 11.11
N THR A 84 -35.97 6.34 11.75
CA THR A 84 -37.06 5.98 12.67
C THR A 84 -36.89 6.80 13.95
N GLY A 85 -37.37 8.04 13.96
CA GLY A 85 -37.29 8.93 15.11
C GLY A 85 -37.87 10.32 14.85
N PRO A 86 -38.22 11.08 15.90
CA PRO A 86 -38.65 12.47 15.73
C PRO A 86 -37.49 13.29 15.14
N ALA A 87 -37.79 14.13 14.14
CA ALA A 87 -36.82 15.05 13.56
C ALA A 87 -36.17 15.88 14.67
N ASN A 88 -34.83 15.93 14.70
CA ASN A 88 -34.11 16.68 15.71
C ASN A 88 -34.11 18.18 15.34
N PRO A 89 -34.82 19.04 16.10
CA PRO A 89 -34.99 20.45 15.75
C PRO A 89 -33.69 21.27 15.81
N ILE A 90 -32.62 20.73 16.43
CA ILE A 90 -31.30 21.38 16.46
C ILE A 90 -30.61 21.25 15.09
N TRP A 91 -30.96 20.24 14.28
CA TRP A 91 -30.37 20.03 12.95
C TRP A 91 -30.84 21.08 11.95
N ASP A 92 -32.07 21.57 12.08
CA ASP A 92 -32.59 22.68 11.29
C ASP A 92 -31.69 23.92 11.41
N GLN A 93 -31.00 24.14 12.53
CA GLN A 93 -30.07 25.26 12.67
C GLN A 93 -28.82 25.16 11.76
N TRP A 94 -28.40 23.94 11.40
CA TRP A 94 -27.23 23.69 10.56
C TRP A 94 -27.58 23.57 9.07
N PHE A 95 -28.78 23.08 8.75
CA PHE A 95 -29.24 22.86 7.38
C PHE A 95 -30.20 23.95 6.86
N GLU A 96 -30.90 24.68 7.74
CA GLU A 96 -31.58 25.90 7.35
C GLU A 96 -30.57 27.05 7.25
N ARG A 97 -30.75 27.93 6.25
CA ARG A 97 -30.02 29.20 6.23
C ARG A 97 -30.29 29.95 7.54
N PRO A 98 -29.31 30.69 8.09
CA PRO A 98 -29.56 31.58 9.22
C PRO A 98 -30.82 32.39 8.94
N LYS A 99 -31.86 32.21 9.77
CA LYS A 99 -33.10 32.98 9.64
C LYS A 99 -32.68 34.43 9.71
N GLN A 100 -32.67 35.08 8.54
CA GLN A 100 -32.15 36.43 8.39
C GLN A 100 -32.95 37.31 9.34
N LYS A 101 -32.38 37.61 10.52
CA LYS A 101 -32.92 38.63 11.41
C LYS A 101 -32.72 39.92 10.66
N HIS A 102 -33.78 40.33 9.97
CA HIS A 102 -33.95 41.57 9.22
C HIS A 102 -32.66 42.11 8.61
N ARG A 103 -32.44 41.83 7.31
CA ARG A 103 -31.44 42.56 6.51
C ARG A 103 -31.53 44.04 6.85
N CYS A 104 -30.49 44.62 7.46
CA CYS A 104 -30.38 46.06 7.56
C CYS A 104 -30.57 46.62 6.15
N ARG A 105 -31.59 47.44 5.96
CA ARG A 105 -31.79 48.24 4.74
C ARG A 105 -30.85 49.44 4.75
N CYS A 106 -29.57 49.19 5.01
CA CYS A 106 -28.55 50.18 4.79
C CYS A 106 -28.30 50.18 3.28
N TRP A 107 -28.89 51.17 2.60
CA TRP A 107 -28.54 51.49 1.22
C TRP A 107 -27.08 51.95 1.24
N LEU A 108 -26.21 51.22 0.55
CA LEU A 108 -24.87 51.70 0.23
C LEU A 108 -25.07 52.93 -0.67
N PHE A 109 -24.93 54.11 -0.07
CA PHE A 109 -24.63 55.35 -0.78
C PHE A 109 -23.12 55.49 -0.89
#